data_AF-J4K7M4-F1
#
_entry.id   AF-J4K7M4-F1
#
_cell.length_a   1.000
_cell.length_b   1.000
_cell.length_c   1.000
_cell.angle_alpha   90.00
_cell.angle_beta   90.00
_cell.angle_gamma   90.00
#
_symmetry.space_group_name_H-M   'P 1'
#
loop_
_entity.id
_entity.type
_entity.pdbx_description
1 polymer ?
#
loop_
_entity_poly.entity_id
_entity_poly.type
_entity_poly.pdbx_seq_one_letter_code
_entity_poly.pdbx_strand_id
1 'polypeptide(L)'
;MSKDKKTKLVKFLKVMAVYFGLYFFQFVFYPNTPLYNNSDTEQLIYFLSFLLFPLFDILVLESNFLYACAGILLYDVCLIIYNANGAYDIGCFGFFYTPSFSMEWLIIELKVMTVVYIVIYIIILGVMYLVKKIKKYLANDKKSKDEENITEKNDEEGESNYEK
;
A
#
# COMPACT_ATOMS: atom_id res chain seq x y z
N MET A 1 -12.90 26.24 -4.15
CA MET A 1 -12.25 25.97 -5.47
C MET A 1 -10.71 26.06 -5.44
N SER A 2 -10.07 27.14 -4.95
CA SER A 2 -8.59 27.21 -4.85
C SER A 2 -8.02 26.38 -3.69
N LYS A 3 -8.70 26.38 -2.52
CA LYS A 3 -8.31 25.59 -1.34
C LYS A 3 -8.32 24.09 -1.64
N ASP A 4 -9.34 23.57 -2.33
CA ASP A 4 -9.47 22.13 -2.63
C ASP A 4 -8.37 21.62 -3.57
N LYS A 5 -8.01 22.43 -4.58
CA LYS A 5 -6.88 22.14 -5.48
C LYS A 5 -5.56 22.10 -4.71
N LYS A 6 -5.33 23.07 -3.82
CA LYS A 6 -4.14 23.13 -2.97
C LYS A 6 -4.04 21.90 -2.06
N THR A 7 -5.13 21.48 -1.43
CA THR A 7 -5.15 20.30 -0.55
C THR A 7 -4.82 19.01 -1.31
N LYS A 8 -5.41 18.82 -2.51
CA LYS A 8 -5.11 17.66 -3.36
C LYS A 8 -3.64 17.63 -3.80
N LEU A 9 -3.09 18.79 -4.18
CA LEU A 9 -1.70 18.91 -4.58
C LEU A 9 -0.74 18.58 -3.42
N VAL A 10 -1.00 19.13 -2.23
CA VAL A 10 -0.20 18.83 -1.03
C VAL A 10 -0.24 17.33 -0.71
N LYS A 11 -1.41 16.69 -0.79
CA LYS A 11 -1.52 15.23 -0.57
C LYS A 11 -0.73 14.45 -1.62
N PHE A 12 -0.82 14.83 -2.89
CA PHE A 12 -0.03 14.21 -3.96
C PHE A 12 1.48 14.35 -3.70
N LEU A 13 1.99 15.55 -3.40
CA LEU A 13 3.41 15.75 -3.09
C LEU A 13 3.85 14.92 -1.87
N LYS A 14 3.00 14.80 -0.84
CA LYS A 14 3.30 13.96 0.31
C LYS A 14 3.49 12.51 -0.10
N VAL A 15 2.59 11.95 -0.91
CA VAL A 15 2.73 10.57 -1.42
C VAL A 15 4.02 10.44 -2.23
N MET A 16 4.28 11.35 -3.18
CA MET A 16 5.51 11.33 -3.99
C MET A 16 6.77 11.37 -3.12
N ALA A 17 6.79 12.21 -2.08
CA ALA A 17 7.90 12.32 -1.15
C ALA A 17 8.15 11.02 -0.37
N VAL A 18 7.11 10.27 0.00
CA VAL A 18 7.29 8.97 0.67
C VAL A 18 7.82 7.91 -0.29
N TYR A 19 7.30 7.83 -1.52
CA TYR A 19 7.83 6.91 -2.53
C TYR A 19 9.29 7.21 -2.87
N PHE A 20 9.63 8.50 -3.02
CA PHE A 20 11.01 8.93 -3.17
C PHE A 20 11.86 8.58 -1.94
N GLY A 21 11.32 8.76 -0.73
CA GLY A 21 11.97 8.37 0.52
C GLY A 21 12.25 6.87 0.58
N LEU A 22 11.29 6.02 0.18
CA LEU A 22 11.45 4.58 0.10
C LEU A 22 12.63 4.22 -0.83
N TYR A 23 12.62 4.76 -2.05
CA TYR A 23 13.73 4.62 -3.00
C TYR A 23 15.06 5.11 -2.38
N PHE A 24 15.06 6.29 -1.77
CA PHE A 24 16.26 6.89 -1.21
C PHE A 24 16.86 6.01 -0.10
N PHE A 25 16.04 5.49 0.80
CA PHE A 25 16.50 4.58 1.85
C PHE A 25 17.04 3.27 1.27
N GLN A 26 16.32 2.67 0.32
CA GLN A 26 16.69 1.38 -0.25
C GLN A 26 17.91 1.46 -1.16
N PHE A 27 18.10 2.50 -1.98
CA PHE A 27 19.17 2.51 -2.99
C PHE A 27 20.25 3.53 -2.73
N VAL A 28 19.92 4.68 -2.14
CA VAL A 28 20.91 5.75 -1.92
C VAL A 28 21.56 5.64 -0.54
N PHE A 29 20.78 5.39 0.50
CA PHE A 29 21.30 5.38 1.86
C PHE A 29 21.87 4.01 2.23
N TYR A 30 21.04 2.97 2.32
CA TYR A 30 21.43 1.68 2.91
C TYR A 30 22.57 0.98 2.16
N PRO A 31 22.57 0.87 0.82
CA PRO A 31 23.64 0.20 0.09
C PRO A 31 24.99 0.89 0.16
N ASN A 32 25.00 2.19 0.50
CA ASN A 32 26.23 2.96 0.70
C ASN A 32 26.70 2.96 2.17
N THR A 33 26.06 2.18 3.05
CA THR A 33 26.52 1.99 4.43
C THR A 33 27.44 0.77 4.56
N PRO A 34 28.38 0.76 5.53
CA PRO A 34 29.20 -0.42 5.81
C PRO A 34 28.43 -1.65 6.30
N LEU A 35 27.14 -1.50 6.61
CA LEU A 35 26.28 -2.60 7.05
C LEU A 35 25.79 -3.45 5.87
N TYR A 36 25.79 -2.87 4.67
CA TYR A 36 25.29 -3.53 3.48
C TYR A 36 26.29 -4.53 2.91
N ASN A 37 25.86 -5.76 2.69
CA ASN A 37 26.71 -6.81 2.12
C ASN A 37 26.06 -7.59 0.96
N ASN A 38 24.94 -7.10 0.44
CA ASN A 38 24.13 -7.73 -0.61
C ASN A 38 23.81 -9.22 -0.34
N SER A 39 23.55 -9.55 0.92
CA SER A 39 23.19 -10.91 1.36
C SER A 39 21.75 -11.28 0.98
N ASP A 40 21.46 -12.58 0.90
CA ASP A 40 20.10 -13.11 0.67
C ASP A 40 19.07 -12.53 1.66
N THR A 41 19.50 -12.26 2.90
CA THR A 41 18.64 -11.68 3.94
C THR A 41 18.26 -10.24 3.59
N GLU A 42 19.20 -9.44 3.10
CA GLU A 42 18.95 -8.06 2.67
C GLU A 42 18.06 -8.00 1.43
N GLN A 43 18.25 -8.92 0.49
CA GLN A 43 17.37 -9.08 -0.68
C GLN A 43 15.93 -9.42 -0.25
N LEU A 44 15.77 -10.32 0.72
CA LEU A 44 14.45 -10.67 1.26
C LEU A 44 13.82 -9.48 1.99
N ILE A 45 14.59 -8.74 2.79
CA ILE A 45 14.12 -7.53 3.48
C ILE A 45 13.67 -6.48 2.47
N TYR A 46 14.46 -6.24 1.42
CA TYR A 46 14.10 -5.35 0.32
C TYR A 46 12.76 -5.79 -0.30
N PHE A 47 12.67 -7.04 -0.75
CA PHE A 47 11.49 -7.57 -1.41
C PHE A 47 10.24 -7.48 -0.52
N LEU A 48 10.37 -7.83 0.77
CA LEU A 48 9.27 -7.76 1.72
C LEU A 48 8.87 -6.32 2.02
N SER A 49 9.84 -5.41 2.15
CA SER A 49 9.56 -3.98 2.36
C SER A 49 8.81 -3.38 1.18
N PHE A 50 9.19 -3.73 -0.06
CA PHE A 50 8.50 -3.33 -1.28
C PHE A 50 7.07 -3.90 -1.33
N LEU A 51 6.91 -5.19 -1.00
CA LEU A 51 5.61 -5.89 -1.01
C LEU A 51 4.63 -5.38 0.05
N LEU A 52 5.12 -4.95 1.21
CA LEU A 52 4.31 -4.43 2.32
C LEU A 52 4.00 -2.94 2.16
N PHE A 53 4.76 -2.20 1.35
CA PHE A 53 4.56 -0.77 1.16
C PHE A 53 3.15 -0.35 0.68
N PRO A 54 2.43 -1.11 -0.19
CA PRO A 54 1.03 -0.86 -0.50
C PRO A 54 0.12 -0.74 0.72
N LEU A 55 0.36 -1.53 1.78
CA LEU A 55 -0.42 -1.44 3.02
C LEU A 55 -0.19 -0.10 3.72
N PHE A 56 1.07 0.35 3.79
CA PHE A 56 1.41 1.64 4.36
C PHE A 56 0.78 2.79 3.55
N ASP A 57 0.89 2.74 2.22
CA ASP A 57 0.34 3.77 1.33
C ASP A 57 -1.20 3.88 1.48
N ILE A 58 -1.91 2.75 1.50
CA ILE A 58 -3.36 2.76 1.62
C ILE A 58 -3.83 3.11 3.04
N LEU A 59 -3.22 2.54 4.08
CA LEU A 59 -3.70 2.68 5.47
C LEU A 59 -3.22 3.95 6.15
N VAL A 60 -2.00 4.41 5.85
CA VAL A 60 -1.36 5.53 6.54
C VAL A 60 -1.37 6.80 5.69
N LEU A 61 -1.05 6.69 4.38
CA LEU A 61 -1.13 7.85 3.49
C LEU A 61 -2.53 8.10 2.96
N GLU A 62 -3.42 7.11 3.10
CA GLU A 62 -4.78 7.12 2.54
C GLU A 62 -4.76 7.54 1.08
N SER A 63 -3.75 7.06 0.34
CA SER A 63 -3.57 7.36 -1.07
C SER A 63 -4.72 6.76 -1.89
N ASN A 64 -4.93 7.31 -3.08
CA ASN A 64 -5.78 6.66 -4.08
C ASN A 64 -4.89 5.92 -5.07
N PHE A 65 -5.50 5.03 -5.85
CA PHE A 65 -4.81 4.22 -6.85
C PHE A 65 -3.95 5.04 -7.83
N LEU A 66 -4.41 6.23 -8.26
CA LEU A 66 -3.64 7.08 -9.17
C LEU A 66 -2.36 7.63 -8.51
N TYR A 67 -2.42 7.96 -7.23
CA TYR A 67 -1.25 8.44 -6.49
C TYR A 67 -0.24 7.30 -6.27
N ALA A 68 -0.72 6.08 -6.00
CA ALA A 68 0.14 4.91 -5.92
C ALA A 68 0.84 4.62 -7.26
N CYS A 69 0.11 4.68 -8.39
CA CYS A 69 0.69 4.53 -9.72
C CYS A 69 1.74 5.60 -10.03
N ALA A 70 1.47 6.86 -9.71
CA ALA A 70 2.46 7.92 -9.90
C ALA A 70 3.69 7.73 -9.00
N GLY A 71 3.48 7.23 -7.77
CA GLY A 71 4.55 7.01 -6.80
C GLY A 71 5.48 5.88 -7.23
N ILE A 72 4.92 4.75 -7.68
CA ILE A 72 5.74 3.63 -8.16
C ILE A 72 6.49 3.99 -9.46
N LEU A 73 5.88 4.77 -10.36
CA LEU A 73 6.58 5.28 -11.54
C LEU A 73 7.73 6.21 -11.16
N LEU A 74 7.54 7.08 -10.16
CA LEU A 74 8.62 7.92 -9.65
C LEU A 74 9.76 7.07 -9.08
N TYR A 75 9.41 6.06 -8.28
CA TYR A 75 10.37 5.11 -7.72
C TYR A 75 11.18 4.40 -8.81
N ASP A 76 10.52 3.87 -9.84
CA ASP A 76 11.17 3.19 -10.98
C ASP A 76 12.11 4.13 -11.73
N VAL A 77 11.67 5.36 -12.02
CA VAL A 77 12.49 6.39 -12.69
C VAL A 77 13.72 6.72 -11.86
N CYS A 78 13.57 6.87 -10.55
CA CYS A 78 14.68 7.11 -9.65
C CYS A 78 15.70 5.96 -9.70
N LEU A 79 15.23 4.71 -9.71
CA LEU A 79 16.11 3.55 -9.77
C LEU A 79 16.83 3.42 -11.13
N ILE A 80 16.17 3.78 -12.23
CA ILE A 80 16.80 3.83 -13.56
C ILE A 80 17.91 4.90 -13.60
N ILE A 81 17.70 6.04 -12.94
CA ILE A 81 18.69 7.13 -12.88
C ILE A 81 19.87 6.73 -11.99
N TYR A 82 19.59 6.08 -10.86
CA TYR A 82 20.62 5.63 -9.92
C TYR A 82 20.24 4.25 -9.36
N ASN A 83 20.90 3.23 -9.91
CA ASN A 83 20.64 1.82 -9.70
C ASN A 83 21.52 1.18 -8.61
N ALA A 84 22.37 1.99 -7.94
CA ALA A 84 23.33 1.54 -6.94
C ALA A 84 24.18 0.33 -7.38
N ASN A 85 24.55 0.26 -8.66
CA ASN A 85 25.31 -0.85 -9.26
C ASN A 85 24.66 -2.23 -9.08
N GLY A 86 23.33 -2.30 -9.09
CA GLY A 86 22.59 -3.55 -8.94
C GLY A 86 22.49 -4.04 -7.50
N ALA A 87 22.33 -3.10 -6.56
CA ALA A 87 22.05 -3.45 -5.18
C ALA A 87 20.80 -4.36 -5.08
N TYR A 88 20.87 -5.33 -4.19
CA TYR A 88 19.88 -6.40 -3.99
C TYR A 88 19.75 -7.35 -5.18
N ASP A 89 20.80 -7.46 -5.98
CA ASP A 89 20.85 -8.20 -7.26
C ASP A 89 19.82 -7.72 -8.30
N ILE A 90 19.29 -6.49 -8.13
CA ILE A 90 18.34 -5.94 -9.08
C ILE A 90 19.05 -5.56 -10.37
N GLY A 91 18.50 -6.01 -11.50
CA GLY A 91 19.10 -5.85 -12.81
C GLY A 91 20.33 -6.73 -13.00
N CYS A 92 20.62 -7.64 -12.07
CA CYS A 92 21.68 -8.62 -12.17
C CYS A 92 21.05 -9.97 -12.56
N PHE A 93 20.97 -10.26 -13.85
CA PHE A 93 20.46 -11.55 -14.34
C PHE A 93 21.47 -12.21 -15.29
N GLY A 94 21.86 -13.45 -14.99
CA GLY A 94 22.80 -14.23 -15.78
C GLY A 94 22.40 -15.71 -15.78
N PHE A 95 22.03 -16.26 -16.95
CA PHE A 95 21.65 -17.67 -17.11
C PHE A 95 22.85 -18.63 -16.98
N PHE A 96 24.08 -18.11 -16.99
CA PHE A 96 25.33 -18.86 -16.84
C PHE A 96 26.32 -18.02 -16.01
N TYR A 97 26.62 -18.48 -14.78
CA TYR A 97 27.63 -18.03 -13.82
C TYR A 97 27.91 -16.52 -13.65
N THR A 98 27.79 -16.06 -12.40
CA THR A 98 27.94 -14.69 -11.87
C THR A 98 27.04 -13.66 -12.57
N PRO A 99 25.86 -13.34 -12.00
CA PRO A 99 24.97 -12.35 -12.59
C PRO A 99 25.68 -10.99 -12.63
N SER A 100 25.72 -10.37 -13.82
CA SER A 100 26.25 -9.03 -14.00
C SER A 100 25.11 -8.04 -14.20
N PHE A 101 25.28 -6.84 -13.64
CA PHE A 101 24.32 -5.76 -13.79
C PHE A 101 24.16 -5.38 -15.27
N SER A 102 22.92 -5.26 -15.73
CA SER A 102 22.60 -4.63 -17.01
C SER A 102 21.36 -3.74 -16.90
N MET A 103 21.40 -2.60 -17.60
CA MET A 103 20.25 -1.69 -17.65
C MET A 103 19.02 -2.34 -18.32
N GLU A 104 19.24 -3.25 -19.27
CA GLU A 104 18.14 -3.98 -19.93
C GLU A 104 17.42 -4.89 -18.94
N TRP A 105 18.17 -5.62 -18.11
CA TRP A 105 17.62 -6.48 -17.06
C TRP A 105 16.92 -5.67 -15.99
N LEU A 106 17.52 -4.55 -15.56
CA LEU A 106 16.89 -3.63 -14.61
C LEU A 106 15.51 -3.18 -15.10
N ILE A 107 15.39 -2.78 -16.36
CA ILE A 107 14.10 -2.34 -16.93
C ILE A 107 13.08 -3.49 -17.00
N ILE A 108 13.52 -4.71 -17.37
CA ILE A 108 12.64 -5.88 -17.40
C ILE A 108 12.12 -6.20 -16.00
N GLU A 109 13.03 -6.26 -15.03
CA GLU A 109 12.70 -6.56 -13.64
C GLU A 109 11.76 -5.50 -13.04
N LEU A 110 12.05 -4.22 -13.24
CA LEU A 110 11.19 -3.12 -12.81
C LEU A 110 9.77 -3.23 -13.41
N LYS A 111 9.65 -3.55 -14.70
CA LYS A 111 8.33 -3.76 -15.32
C LYS A 111 7.56 -4.89 -14.65
N VAL A 112 8.21 -6.03 -14.39
CA VAL A 112 7.58 -7.17 -13.73
C VAL A 112 7.17 -6.79 -12.31
N MET A 113 8.08 -6.18 -11.55
CA MET A 113 7.84 -5.77 -10.16
C MET A 113 6.74 -4.73 -10.04
N THR A 114 6.66 -3.77 -10.96
CA THR A 114 5.58 -2.77 -10.99
C THR A 114 4.22 -3.40 -11.30
N VAL A 115 4.15 -4.38 -12.21
CA VAL A 115 2.91 -5.14 -12.45
C VAL A 115 2.49 -5.91 -11.20
N VAL A 116 3.42 -6.62 -10.57
CA VAL A 116 3.19 -7.37 -9.32
C VAL A 116 2.68 -6.42 -8.23
N TYR A 117 3.36 -5.29 -8.02
CA TYR A 117 2.97 -4.25 -7.06
C TYR A 117 1.53 -3.76 -7.28
N ILE A 118 1.17 -3.43 -8.52
CA ILE A 118 -0.19 -2.97 -8.87
C ILE A 118 -1.24 -4.04 -8.57
N VAL A 119 -0.97 -5.31 -8.88
CA VAL A 119 -1.87 -6.42 -8.58
C VAL A 119 -2.11 -6.56 -7.08
N ILE A 120 -1.04 -6.55 -6.27
CA ILE A 120 -1.14 -6.60 -4.80
C ILE A 120 -1.91 -5.40 -4.25
N TYR A 121 -1.65 -4.21 -4.78
CA TYR A 121 -2.35 -3.00 -4.37
C TYR A 121 -3.88 -3.12 -4.62
N ILE A 122 -4.29 -3.63 -5.78
CA ILE A 122 -5.70 -3.87 -6.11
C ILE A 122 -6.32 -4.91 -5.18
N ILE A 123 -5.60 -6.01 -4.88
CA ILE A 123 -6.06 -7.03 -3.93
C ILE A 123 -6.34 -6.41 -2.55
N ILE A 124 -5.42 -5.59 -2.04
CA ILE A 124 -5.56 -4.93 -0.73
C ILE A 124 -6.78 -4.00 -0.73
N LEU A 125 -6.97 -3.20 -1.78
CA LEU A 125 -8.17 -2.36 -1.92
C LEU A 125 -9.46 -3.19 -1.89
N GLY A 126 -9.48 -4.32 -2.59
CA GLY A 126 -10.60 -5.26 -2.59
C GLY A 126 -10.91 -5.80 -1.20
N VAL A 127 -9.89 -6.26 -0.48
CA VAL A 127 -10.02 -6.73 0.91
C VAL A 127 -10.56 -5.62 1.82
N MET A 128 -10.01 -4.41 1.71
CA MET A 128 -10.49 -3.26 2.51
C MET A 128 -11.93 -2.90 2.22
N TYR A 129 -12.35 -2.97 0.96
CA TYR A 129 -13.74 -2.76 0.57
C TYR A 129 -14.67 -3.82 1.20
N LEU A 130 -14.28 -5.09 1.16
CA LEU A 130 -15.04 -6.18 1.81
C LEU A 130 -15.16 -5.96 3.32
N VAL A 131 -14.06 -5.61 4.00
CA VAL A 131 -14.08 -5.31 5.44
C VAL A 131 -15.04 -4.16 5.76
N LYS A 132 -15.04 -3.08 4.97
CA LYS A 132 -15.98 -1.95 5.15
C LYS A 132 -17.43 -2.40 4.95
N LYS A 133 -17.70 -3.24 3.95
CA LYS A 133 -19.03 -3.79 3.69
C LYS A 133 -19.52 -4.65 4.86
N ILE A 134 -18.67 -5.54 5.38
CA ILE A 134 -18.97 -6.40 6.54
C ILE A 134 -19.28 -5.53 7.78
N LYS A 135 -18.44 -4.53 8.08
CA LYS A 135 -18.68 -3.61 9.20
C LYS A 135 -20.01 -2.88 9.09
N LYS A 136 -20.37 -2.42 7.89
CA LYS A 136 -21.65 -1.74 7.65
C LYS A 136 -22.84 -2.68 7.83
N TYR A 137 -22.75 -3.91 7.34
CA TYR A 137 -23.78 -4.93 7.52
C TYR A 137 -24.02 -5.22 9.01
N LEU A 138 -22.95 -5.45 9.78
CA LEU A 138 -23.02 -5.70 11.22
C LEU A 138 -23.59 -4.52 12.01
N ALA A 139 -23.30 -3.28 11.59
CA ALA A 139 -23.86 -2.08 12.23
C ALA A 139 -25.38 -1.94 11.99
N ASN A 140 -25.84 -2.28 10.79
CA ASN A 140 -27.26 -2.22 10.46
C ASN A 140 -28.07 -3.33 11.16
N ASP A 141 -27.53 -4.55 11.26
CA ASP A 141 -28.17 -5.66 11.98
C ASP A 141 -28.32 -5.37 13.49
N LYS A 142 -27.33 -4.72 14.10
CA LYS A 142 -27.42 -4.25 15.49
C LYS A 142 -28.53 -3.21 15.65
N LYS A 143 -28.57 -2.22 14.75
CA LYS A 143 -29.56 -1.15 14.82
C LYS A 143 -30.99 -1.66 14.65
N SER A 144 -31.24 -2.62 13.75
CA SER A 144 -32.57 -3.22 13.59
C SER A 144 -33.02 -4.00 14.82
N LYS A 145 -32.10 -4.75 15.47
CA LYS A 145 -32.40 -5.47 16.71
C LYS A 145 -32.66 -4.54 17.89
N ASP A 146 -31.93 -3.43 17.98
CA ASP A 146 -32.17 -2.43 19.04
C ASP A 146 -33.53 -1.74 18.85
N GLU A 147 -33.93 -1.43 17.60
CA GLU A 147 -35.26 -0.89 17.29
C GLU A 147 -36.37 -1.90 17.61
N GLU A 148 -36.21 -3.18 17.26
CA GLU A 148 -37.18 -4.26 17.51
C GLU A 148 -37.39 -4.49 19.02
N ASN A 149 -36.30 -4.56 19.81
CA ASN A 149 -36.37 -4.67 21.27
C ASN A 149 -37.04 -3.46 21.95
N ILE A 150 -36.93 -2.25 21.38
CA ILE A 150 -37.61 -1.06 21.94
C ILE A 150 -39.11 -1.16 21.67
N THR A 151 -39.53 -1.63 20.50
CA THR A 151 -40.96 -1.86 20.20
C THR A 151 -41.57 -2.93 21.10
N GLU A 152 -40.95 -4.10 21.25
CA GLU A 152 -41.47 -5.16 22.14
C GLU A 152 -41.65 -4.65 23.59
N LYS A 153 -40.69 -3.88 24.10
CA LYS A 153 -40.78 -3.31 25.46
C LYS A 153 -41.91 -2.30 25.63
N ASN A 154 -42.15 -1.47 24.61
CA ASN A 154 -43.24 -0.49 24.64
C ASN A 154 -44.61 -1.15 24.51
N ASP A 155 -44.71 -2.25 23.77
CA ASP A 155 -45.95 -3.02 23.64
C ASP A 155 -46.28 -3.76 24.96
N GLU A 156 -45.28 -4.32 25.65
CA GLU A 156 -45.43 -4.93 26.99
C GLU A 156 -45.82 -3.91 28.08
N GLU A 157 -45.20 -2.72 28.11
CA GLU A 157 -45.59 -1.65 29.05
C GLU A 157 -46.97 -1.06 28.74
N GLY A 158 -47.35 -1.04 27.47
CA GLY A 158 -48.67 -0.62 26.99
C GLY A 158 -49.79 -1.55 27.46
N GLU A 159 -49.65 -2.86 27.30
CA GLU A 159 -50.64 -3.85 27.78
C GLU A 159 -50.80 -3.85 29.30
N SER A 160 -49.70 -3.70 30.06
CA SER A 160 -49.75 -3.71 31.54
C SER A 160 -50.54 -2.54 32.17
N ASN A 161 -50.75 -1.45 31.43
CA ASN A 161 -51.49 -0.28 31.91
C ASN A 161 -53.02 -0.37 31.71
N TYR A 162 -53.52 -1.37 30.96
CA TYR A 162 -54.96 -1.59 30.76
C TYR A 162 -55.56 -2.68 31.65
N GLU A 163 -54.74 -3.43 32.40
CA GLU A 163 -55.16 -4.51 33.31
C GLU A 163 -55.31 -4.10 34.79
N LYS A 164 -55.34 -2.80 35.12
CA LYS A 164 -55.53 -2.32 36.50
C LYS A 164 -56.84 -1.59 36.75
#